data_AF-A0A4S2MCZ8-F1
#
_entry.id   AF-A0A4S2MCZ8-F1
#
_cell.length_a   1.000
_cell.length_b   1.000
_cell.length_c   1.000
_cell.angle_alpha   90.00
_cell.angle_beta   90.00
_cell.angle_gamma   90.00
#
_symmetry.space_group_name_H-M   'P 1'
#
loop_
_entity.id
_entity.type
_entity.pdbx_description
1 polymer ?
#
loop_
_entity_poly.entity_id
_entity_poly.type
_entity_poly.pdbx_seq_one_letter_code
_entity_poly.pdbx_strand_id
1 'polypeptide(L)'
;MSSHQRYLKTLLDLCVLLQINCLHVFWKKGYAKPLEPTTHSINIQVPPPTTEMRGKCKSGRVWKTVRIERHSAIKKDKGIRTSFLKRMADTEEKKRVREVGNKMKEERATRKRNKRLKEEEKRQRKLENEKRSEIVIPVKNIAKIKKMKKSQLRTIVKR
;
A
#
# COMPACT_ATOMS: atom_id res chain seq x y z
N MET A 1 37.91 1.35 20.91
CA MET A 1 36.97 2.07 20.02
C MET A 1 35.56 2.02 20.60
N SER A 2 34.97 3.19 20.88
CA SER A 2 33.66 3.35 21.53
C SER A 2 32.54 2.66 20.74
N SER A 3 31.57 2.04 21.42
CA SER A 3 30.43 1.32 20.81
C SER A 3 29.64 2.19 19.82
N HIS A 4 29.62 3.49 20.06
CA HIS A 4 28.99 4.47 19.17
C HIS A 4 29.71 4.64 17.83
N GLN A 5 31.05 4.54 17.84
CA GLN A 5 31.88 4.60 16.64
C GLN A 5 31.70 3.34 15.78
N ARG A 6 31.45 2.18 16.40
CA ARG A 6 31.13 0.94 15.68
C ARG A 6 29.76 1.02 14.99
N TYR A 7 28.74 1.57 15.66
CA TYR A 7 27.41 1.75 15.07
C TYR A 7 27.41 2.70 13.88
N LEU A 8 28.14 3.82 13.98
CA LEU A 8 28.25 4.78 12.88
C LEU A 8 28.99 4.20 11.68
N LYS A 9 30.03 3.39 11.91
CA LYS A 9 30.76 2.70 10.84
C LYS A 9 29.87 1.65 10.15
N THR A 10 29.11 0.87 10.91
CA THR A 10 28.15 -0.10 10.34
C THR A 10 27.01 0.57 9.57
N LEU A 11 26.56 1.77 9.98
CA LEU A 11 25.54 2.52 9.24
C LEU A 11 26.09 3.13 7.95
N LEU A 12 27.33 3.64 7.97
CA LEU A 12 28.01 4.11 6.76
C LEU A 12 28.24 2.95 5.77
N ASP A 13 28.69 1.80 6.28
CA ASP A 13 28.95 0.60 5.46
C ASP A 13 27.65 0.04 4.85
N LEU A 14 26.52 0.05 5.60
CA LEU A 14 25.21 -0.32 5.08
C LEU A 14 24.67 0.68 4.05
N CYS A 15 24.95 1.97 4.21
CA CYS A 15 24.55 3.01 3.26
C CYS A 15 25.33 2.88 1.93
N VAL A 16 26.65 2.65 2.02
CA VAL A 16 27.52 2.38 0.88
C VAL A 16 27.11 1.08 0.17
N LEU A 17 26.76 0.02 0.91
CA LEU A 17 26.23 -1.21 0.32
C LEU A 17 24.84 -1.03 -0.33
N LEU A 18 23.98 -0.16 0.18
CA LEU A 18 22.69 0.16 -0.45
C LEU A 18 22.89 0.99 -1.74
N GLN A 19 23.84 1.92 -1.76
CA GLN A 19 24.19 2.71 -2.94
C GLN A 19 24.89 1.86 -4.02
N ILE A 20 25.79 0.95 -3.63
CA ILE A 20 26.44 0.01 -4.57
C ILE A 20 25.42 -0.99 -5.13
N ASN A 21 24.49 -1.51 -4.33
CA ASN A 21 23.44 -2.41 -4.84
C ASN A 21 22.40 -1.70 -5.71
N CYS A 22 22.04 -0.43 -5.43
CA CYS A 22 21.21 0.35 -6.34
C CYS A 22 21.90 0.61 -7.68
N LEU A 23 23.20 0.97 -7.69
CA LEU A 23 23.94 1.14 -8.94
C LEU A 23 24.14 -0.18 -9.68
N HIS A 24 24.39 -1.31 -9.00
CA HIS A 24 24.59 -2.59 -9.67
C HIS A 24 23.29 -3.13 -10.31
N VAL A 25 22.13 -2.95 -9.65
CA VAL A 25 20.82 -3.29 -10.25
C VAL A 25 20.48 -2.34 -11.40
N PHE A 26 20.93 -1.09 -11.35
CA PHE A 26 20.71 -0.11 -12.42
C PHE A 26 21.66 -0.31 -13.62
N TRP A 27 22.88 -0.83 -13.41
CA TRP A 27 23.88 -1.03 -14.47
C TRP A 27 23.91 -2.45 -15.06
N LYS A 28 23.34 -3.45 -14.39
CA LYS A 28 23.08 -4.78 -14.99
C LYS A 28 21.83 -4.83 -15.87
N LYS A 29 21.11 -3.73 -16.04
CA LYS A 29 20.32 -3.51 -17.26
C LYS A 29 21.27 -2.99 -18.31
N GLY A 30 22.02 -3.93 -18.91
CA GLY A 30 22.75 -3.68 -20.12
C GLY A 30 21.81 -3.01 -21.11
N TYR A 31 22.10 -1.74 -21.41
CA TYR A 31 21.61 -1.10 -22.61
C TYR A 31 22.30 -1.83 -23.76
N ALA A 32 21.75 -2.98 -24.16
CA ALA A 32 22.03 -3.52 -25.47
C ALA A 32 21.77 -2.36 -26.44
N LYS A 33 22.82 -1.88 -27.10
CA LYS A 33 22.66 -0.94 -28.21
C LYS A 33 21.59 -1.56 -29.10
N PRO A 34 20.46 -0.87 -29.37
CA PRO A 34 19.50 -1.38 -30.33
C PRO A 34 20.29 -1.63 -31.61
N LEU A 35 20.25 -2.87 -32.10
CA LEU A 35 20.81 -3.20 -33.40
C LEU A 35 20.15 -2.22 -34.38
N GLU A 36 20.95 -1.32 -34.96
CA GLU A 36 20.52 -0.51 -36.09
C GLU A 36 19.92 -1.49 -37.10
N PRO A 37 18.65 -1.32 -37.52
CA PRO A 37 18.08 -2.21 -38.51
C PRO A 37 18.98 -2.11 -39.73
N THR A 38 19.63 -3.22 -40.11
CA THR A 38 20.33 -3.29 -41.38
C THR A 38 19.29 -2.92 -42.43
N THR A 39 19.45 -1.74 -43.01
CA THR A 39 18.69 -1.31 -44.17
C THR A 39 19.18 -2.14 -45.35
N HIS A 40 18.88 -3.44 -45.34
CA HIS A 40 18.51 -4.07 -46.58
C HIS A 40 17.25 -3.34 -46.99
N SER A 41 17.43 -2.37 -47.87
CA SER A 41 16.35 -1.68 -48.55
C SER A 41 15.58 -2.74 -49.33
N ILE A 42 14.66 -3.42 -48.64
CA ILE A 42 13.60 -4.15 -49.31
C ILE A 42 12.85 -3.03 -50.01
N ASN A 43 13.06 -2.93 -51.33
CA ASN A 43 12.28 -2.06 -52.18
C ASN A 43 10.85 -2.61 -52.20
N ILE A 44 10.11 -2.33 -51.13
CA ILE A 44 8.68 -2.53 -51.09
C ILE A 44 8.15 -1.42 -52.00
N GLN A 45 7.87 -1.78 -53.25
CA GLN A 45 7.05 -0.97 -54.13
C GLN A 45 5.69 -0.85 -53.43
N VAL A 46 5.51 0.22 -52.65
CA VAL A 46 4.20 0.59 -52.13
C VAL A 46 3.39 0.99 -53.37
N PRO A 47 2.33 0.26 -53.73
CA PRO A 47 1.50 0.66 -54.85
C PRO A 47 1.01 2.09 -54.57
N PRO A 48 1.02 2.99 -55.57
CA PRO A 48 0.58 4.36 -55.37
C PRO A 48 -0.82 4.34 -54.73
N PRO A 49 -1.07 5.18 -53.71
CA PRO A 49 -2.36 5.18 -53.04
C PRO A 49 -3.43 5.39 -54.10
N THR A 50 -4.26 4.37 -54.33
CA THR A 50 -5.38 4.45 -55.25
C THR A 50 -6.24 5.61 -54.78
N THR A 51 -6.22 6.68 -55.58
CA THR A 51 -6.87 7.96 -55.31
C THR A 51 -8.36 7.73 -55.11
N GLU A 52 -8.78 7.53 -53.86
CA GLU A 52 -10.19 7.46 -53.52
C GLU A 52 -10.81 8.81 -53.92
N MET A 53 -11.77 8.80 -54.86
CA MET A 53 -12.53 9.97 -55.29
C MET A 53 -13.51 10.44 -54.19
N ARG A 54 -13.00 10.73 -52.98
CA ARG A 54 -13.79 11.35 -51.92
C ARG A 54 -13.70 12.87 -52.09
N GLY A 55 -14.85 13.53 -52.13
CA GLY A 55 -14.93 14.98 -52.17
C GLY A 55 -14.27 15.61 -50.94
N LYS A 56 -13.60 16.75 -51.14
CA LYS A 56 -13.06 17.56 -50.04
C LYS A 56 -14.24 18.07 -49.19
N CYS A 57 -14.13 17.95 -47.86
CA CYS A 57 -15.16 18.47 -46.96
C CYS A 57 -15.22 20.00 -47.08
N LYS A 58 -16.43 20.59 -47.12
CA LYS A 58 -16.64 22.02 -47.34
C LYS A 58 -15.92 22.92 -46.32
N SER A 59 -15.74 22.46 -45.09
CA SER A 59 -15.07 23.20 -44.00
C SER A 59 -13.55 22.99 -43.90
N GLY A 60 -12.96 22.17 -44.78
CA GLY A 60 -11.54 21.81 -44.73
C GLY A 60 -11.11 20.97 -43.51
N ARG A 61 -11.99 20.78 -42.52
CA ARG A 61 -11.70 20.01 -41.30
C ARG A 61 -12.08 18.54 -41.51
N VAL A 62 -11.07 17.67 -41.46
CA VAL A 62 -11.25 16.21 -41.53
C VAL A 62 -11.75 15.71 -40.17
N TRP A 63 -12.98 15.23 -40.10
CA TRP A 63 -13.62 14.78 -38.84
C TRP A 63 -13.11 13.41 -38.35
N LYS A 64 -12.71 12.50 -39.26
CA LYS A 64 -12.19 11.14 -38.97
C LYS A 64 -11.10 10.79 -39.97
N THR A 65 -10.08 10.07 -39.52
CA THR A 65 -9.09 9.48 -40.44
C THR A 65 -9.76 8.40 -41.29
N VAL A 66 -9.51 8.43 -42.60
CA VAL A 66 -10.01 7.39 -43.51
C VAL A 66 -9.21 6.13 -43.21
N ARG A 67 -9.91 5.04 -42.90
CA ARG A 67 -9.29 3.76 -42.70
C ARG A 67 -8.89 3.17 -44.05
N ILE A 68 -7.59 3.12 -44.32
CA ILE A 68 -7.00 2.63 -45.56
C ILE A 68 -7.17 1.10 -45.70
N GLU A 69 -7.16 0.39 -44.57
CA GLU A 69 -7.31 -1.06 -44.56
C GLU A 69 -8.78 -1.49 -44.55
N ARG A 70 -9.09 -2.53 -45.34
CA ARG A 70 -10.42 -3.16 -45.33
C ARG A 70 -10.76 -3.66 -43.94
N HIS A 71 -12.05 -3.64 -43.58
CA HIS A 71 -12.53 -4.15 -42.29
C HIS A 71 -12.10 -5.61 -42.02
N SER A 72 -12.00 -6.42 -43.07
CA SER A 72 -11.51 -7.80 -43.05
C SER A 72 -10.03 -7.97 -42.67
N ALA A 73 -9.21 -6.92 -42.79
CA ALA A 73 -7.80 -6.95 -42.36
C ALA A 73 -7.65 -6.94 -40.83
N ILE A 74 -8.68 -6.51 -40.08
CA ILE A 74 -8.69 -6.69 -38.62
C ILE A 74 -8.86 -8.18 -38.33
N LYS A 75 -7.76 -8.82 -37.95
CA LYS A 75 -7.79 -10.11 -37.29
C LYS A 75 -8.45 -9.92 -35.92
N LYS A 76 -9.71 -10.31 -35.81
CA LYS A 76 -10.36 -10.46 -34.50
C LYS A 76 -9.68 -11.65 -33.82
N ASP A 77 -8.94 -11.40 -32.75
CA ASP A 77 -8.41 -12.50 -31.96
C ASP A 77 -9.57 -13.37 -31.47
N LYS A 78 -9.47 -14.68 -31.70
CA LYS A 78 -10.43 -15.64 -31.14
C LYS A 78 -10.00 -15.81 -29.70
N GLY A 79 -10.43 -14.88 -28.84
CA GLY A 79 -9.95 -14.76 -27.46
C GLY A 79 -9.75 -16.11 -26.77
N ILE A 80 -8.71 -16.19 -25.92
CA ILE A 80 -8.18 -17.44 -25.34
C ILE A 80 -9.33 -18.32 -24.83
N ARG A 81 -9.63 -19.39 -25.56
CA ARG A 81 -10.62 -20.39 -25.15
C ARG A 81 -9.99 -21.30 -24.11
N THR A 82 -10.17 -20.96 -22.84
CA THR A 82 -9.78 -21.85 -21.75
C THR A 82 -10.73 -23.04 -21.66
N SER A 83 -10.19 -24.23 -21.39
CA SER A 83 -11.00 -25.42 -21.14
C SER A 83 -11.83 -25.23 -19.87
N PHE A 84 -12.98 -25.93 -19.79
CA PHE A 84 -13.87 -25.86 -18.63
C PHE A 84 -13.14 -26.21 -17.32
N LEU A 85 -12.32 -27.26 -17.35
CA LEU A 85 -11.51 -27.69 -16.21
C LEU A 85 -10.58 -26.58 -15.70
N LYS A 86 -9.93 -25.84 -16.62
CA LYS A 86 -9.07 -24.71 -16.26
C LYS A 86 -9.86 -23.58 -15.59
N ARG A 87 -11.06 -23.26 -16.11
CA ARG A 87 -11.94 -22.25 -15.50
C ARG A 87 -12.39 -22.62 -14.09
N MET A 88 -12.66 -23.91 -13.84
CA MET A 88 -13.02 -24.41 -12.52
C MET A 88 -11.85 -24.28 -11.55
N ALA A 89 -10.65 -24.70 -11.97
CA ALA A 89 -9.43 -24.55 -11.17
C ALA A 89 -9.13 -23.08 -10.81
N ASP A 90 -9.24 -22.17 -11.79
CA ASP A 90 -9.04 -20.73 -11.57
C ASP A 90 -10.08 -20.15 -10.59
N THR A 91 -11.30 -20.69 -10.60
CA THR A 91 -12.38 -20.26 -9.71
C THR A 91 -12.14 -20.73 -8.27
N GLU A 92 -11.73 -22.00 -8.12
CA GLU A 92 -11.32 -22.61 -6.85
C GLU A 92 -10.15 -21.82 -6.22
N GLU A 93 -9.13 -21.50 -7.02
CA GLU A 93 -7.97 -20.75 -6.56
C GLU A 93 -8.35 -19.33 -6.10
N LYS A 94 -9.16 -18.61 -6.91
CA LYS A 94 -9.66 -17.29 -6.54
C LYS A 94 -10.47 -17.33 -5.26
N LYS A 95 -11.29 -18.37 -5.05
CA LYS A 95 -12.05 -18.57 -3.82
C LYS A 95 -11.11 -18.77 -2.63
N ARG A 96 -10.12 -19.65 -2.74
CA ARG A 96 -9.10 -19.88 -1.71
C ARG A 96 -8.36 -18.61 -1.32
N VAL A 97 -7.88 -17.83 -2.30
CA VAL A 97 -7.17 -16.57 -2.05
C VAL A 97 -8.07 -15.55 -1.34
N ARG A 98 -9.34 -15.44 -1.76
CA ARG A 98 -10.33 -14.55 -1.10
C ARG A 98 -10.57 -14.96 0.35
N GLU A 99 -10.74 -16.25 0.62
CA GLU A 99 -10.96 -16.76 1.98
C GLU A 99 -9.78 -16.44 2.89
N VAL A 100 -8.55 -16.68 2.43
CA VAL A 100 -7.32 -16.32 3.18
C VAL A 100 -7.26 -14.81 3.42
N GLY A 101 -7.52 -14.00 2.39
CA GLY A 101 -7.55 -12.55 2.51
C GLY A 101 -8.62 -12.05 3.50
N ASN A 102 -9.78 -12.69 3.53
CA ASN A 102 -10.86 -12.36 4.47
C ASN A 102 -10.50 -12.72 5.90
N LYS A 103 -9.91 -13.91 6.14
CA LYS A 103 -9.41 -14.31 7.47
C LYS A 103 -8.41 -13.30 8.02
N MET A 104 -7.44 -12.85 7.22
CA MET A 104 -6.47 -11.83 7.64
C MET A 104 -7.11 -10.48 7.97
N LYS A 105 -8.14 -10.08 7.22
CA LYS A 105 -8.90 -8.84 7.48
C LYS A 105 -9.69 -8.94 8.78
N GLU A 106 -10.34 -10.08 9.01
CA GLU A 106 -11.11 -10.36 10.21
C GLU A 106 -10.22 -10.36 11.45
N GLU A 107 -9.09 -11.06 11.43
CA GLU A 107 -8.11 -11.05 12.52
C GLU A 107 -7.60 -9.63 12.85
N ARG A 108 -7.37 -8.81 11.82
CA ARG A 108 -6.98 -7.41 12.02
C ARG A 108 -8.12 -6.60 12.65
N ALA A 109 -9.36 -6.83 12.23
CA ALA A 109 -10.54 -6.14 12.75
C ALA A 109 -10.84 -6.55 14.20
N THR A 110 -10.78 -7.84 14.52
CA THR A 110 -10.96 -8.36 15.89
C THR A 110 -9.89 -7.82 16.83
N ARG A 111 -8.62 -7.80 16.41
CA ARG A 111 -7.52 -7.17 17.18
C ARG A 111 -7.80 -5.70 17.50
N LYS A 112 -8.26 -4.92 16.51
CA LYS A 112 -8.63 -3.51 16.70
C LYS A 112 -9.82 -3.35 17.64
N ARG A 113 -10.87 -4.16 17.48
CA ARG A 113 -12.05 -4.16 18.37
C ARG A 113 -11.64 -4.48 19.81
N ASN A 114 -10.83 -5.51 20.01
CA ASN A 114 -10.36 -5.91 21.33
C ASN A 114 -9.51 -4.82 22.00
N LYS A 115 -8.66 -4.12 21.23
CA LYS A 115 -7.91 -2.96 21.74
C LYS A 115 -8.84 -1.84 22.20
N ARG A 116 -9.86 -1.49 21.38
CA ARG A 116 -10.85 -0.47 21.74
C ARG A 116 -11.65 -0.84 22.99
N LEU A 117 -12.08 -2.10 23.10
CA LEU A 117 -12.79 -2.59 24.28
C LEU A 117 -11.94 -2.48 25.55
N LYS A 118 -10.65 -2.85 25.47
CA LYS A 118 -9.71 -2.69 26.60
C LYS A 118 -9.50 -1.23 26.99
N GLU A 119 -9.42 -0.33 26.01
CA GLU A 119 -9.28 1.11 26.25
C GLU A 119 -10.54 1.70 26.89
N GLU A 120 -11.71 1.29 26.43
CA GLU A 120 -13.00 1.69 27.01
C GLU A 120 -13.10 1.20 28.46
N GLU A 121 -12.83 -0.08 28.71
CA GLU A 121 -12.82 -0.65 30.05
C GLU A 121 -11.85 0.09 30.98
N LYS A 122 -10.63 0.38 30.50
CA LYS A 122 -9.66 1.17 31.27
C LYS A 122 -10.18 2.57 31.57
N ARG A 123 -10.89 3.21 30.62
CA ARG A 123 -11.50 4.52 30.82
C ARG A 123 -12.60 4.45 31.87
N GLN A 124 -13.49 3.46 31.80
CA GLN A 124 -14.55 3.25 32.80
C GLN A 124 -13.97 3.02 34.20
N ARG A 125 -12.97 2.14 34.34
CA ARG A 125 -12.28 1.93 35.62
C ARG A 125 -11.62 3.21 36.15
N LYS A 126 -11.09 4.07 35.26
CA LYS A 126 -10.51 5.35 35.66
C LYS A 126 -11.59 6.29 36.19
N LEU A 127 -12.73 6.41 35.50
CA LEU A 127 -13.86 7.23 35.96
C LEU A 127 -14.43 6.73 37.30
N GLU A 128 -14.53 5.41 37.48
CA GLU A 128 -14.95 4.81 38.75
C GLU A 128 -13.95 5.06 39.87
N ASN A 129 -12.64 4.95 39.57
CA ASN A 129 -11.60 5.27 40.54
C ASN A 129 -11.58 6.76 40.89
N GLU A 130 -11.82 7.64 39.92
CA GLU A 130 -11.97 9.09 40.15
C GLU A 130 -13.15 9.35 41.10
N LYS A 131 -14.35 8.81 40.80
CA LYS A 131 -15.52 8.88 41.70
C LYS A 131 -15.22 8.32 43.10
N ARG A 132 -14.58 7.15 43.19
CA ARG A 132 -14.21 6.53 44.47
C ARG A 132 -13.16 7.34 45.24
N SER A 133 -12.23 7.99 44.54
CA SER A 133 -11.23 8.86 45.15
C SER A 133 -11.81 10.21 45.58
N GLU A 134 -12.85 10.67 44.89
CA GLU A 134 -13.61 11.86 45.24
C GLU A 134 -14.38 11.66 46.54
N ILE A 135 -14.88 10.44 46.78
CA ILE A 135 -15.45 10.02 48.06
C ILE A 135 -14.33 10.01 49.11
N VAL A 136 -14.18 11.14 49.80
CA VAL A 136 -13.23 11.30 50.90
C VAL A 136 -13.73 10.53 52.11
N ILE A 137 -12.83 9.77 52.74
CA ILE A 137 -13.09 9.21 54.06
C ILE A 137 -12.95 10.35 55.09
N PRO A 138 -14.03 10.75 55.79
CA PRO A 138 -13.93 11.79 56.81
C PRO A 138 -13.06 11.29 57.98
N VAL A 139 -12.02 12.05 58.31
CA VAL A 139 -11.16 11.75 59.47
C VAL A 139 -11.85 12.26 60.74
N LYS A 140 -12.62 11.40 61.39
CA LYS A 140 -13.39 11.75 62.59
C LYS A 140 -12.52 11.97 63.84
N ASN A 141 -11.38 11.29 63.94
CA ASN A 141 -10.53 11.32 65.14
C ASN A 141 -9.29 12.23 64.96
N ILE A 142 -9.22 13.27 65.79
CA ILE A 142 -8.15 14.28 65.79
C ILE A 142 -6.79 13.69 66.20
N ALA A 143 -6.77 12.69 67.09
CA ALA A 143 -5.53 12.03 67.50
C ALA A 143 -4.83 11.32 66.32
N LYS A 144 -5.60 10.91 65.31
CA LYS A 144 -5.07 10.27 64.10
C LYS A 144 -4.28 11.26 63.26
N ILE A 145 -4.79 12.47 63.08
CA ILE A 145 -4.11 13.56 62.34
C ILE A 145 -2.80 13.93 63.03
N LYS A 146 -2.81 14.06 64.36
CA LYS A 146 -1.61 14.41 65.15
C LYS A 146 -0.49 13.36 65.07
N LYS A 147 -0.84 12.08 64.82
CA LYS A 147 0.12 10.97 64.72
C LYS A 147 0.63 10.72 63.29
N MET A 148 0.04 11.35 62.28
CA MET A 148 0.41 11.12 60.88
C MET A 148 1.72 11.81 60.49
N LYS A 149 2.42 11.23 59.51
CA LYS A 149 3.64 11.82 58.95
C LYS A 149 3.32 13.09 58.16
N LYS A 150 4.26 14.05 58.14
CA LYS A 150 4.13 15.35 57.44
C LYS A 150 3.80 15.22 55.94
N SER A 151 4.22 14.13 55.29
CA SER A 151 3.88 13.83 53.89
C SER A 151 2.40 13.48 53.68
N GLN A 152 1.78 12.73 54.60
CA GLN A 152 0.38 12.32 54.50
C GLN A 152 -0.57 13.47 54.82
N LEU A 153 -0.17 14.37 55.71
CA LEU A 153 -0.93 15.58 56.05
C LEU A 153 -1.12 16.50 54.83
N ARG A 154 -0.20 16.51 53.87
CA ARG A 154 -0.31 17.32 52.64
C ARG A 154 -1.44 16.89 51.71
N THR A 155 -1.91 15.65 51.82
CA THR A 155 -3.00 15.11 51.00
C THR A 155 -4.39 15.42 51.60
N ILE A 156 -4.46 15.76 52.89
CA ILE A 156 -5.72 16.06 53.58
C ILE A 156 -6.15 17.48 53.23
N VAL A 157 -7.31 17.63 52.59
CA VAL A 157 -7.92 18.92 52.25
C VAL A 157 -9.11 19.17 53.17
N LYS A 158 -9.23 20.41 53.68
CA LYS A 158 -10.43 20.84 54.41
C LYS A 158 -11.52 21.13 53.37
N ARG A 159 -12.62 20.38 53.40
CA ARG A 159 -13.78 20.53 52.51
C ARG A 159 -15.03 20.74 53.33
#